data_AF-A0A924KJ95-F1
#
_entry.id   AF-A0A924KJ95-F1
#
_cell.length_a   1.000
_cell.length_b   1.000
_cell.length_c   1.000
_cell.angle_alpha   90.00
_cell.angle_beta   90.00
_cell.angle_gamma   90.00
#
_symmetry.space_group_name_H-M   'P 1'
#
loop_
_entity.id
_entity.type
_entity.pdbx_description
1 polymer ?
#
loop_
_entity_poly.entity_id
_entity_poly.type
_entity_poly.pdbx_seq_one_letter_code
_entity_poly.pdbx_strand_id
1 'polypeptide(L)'
;MTVPRSQGELIRTVRGKRSQSEFAKTLGCDRSCLSRYENESLGAPTSVINYCLQAFAQEIPEQVAMGLPIDAAMRHAKEVIFALERMKTLSSERV
;
A
#
# COMPACT_ATOMS: atom_id res chain seq x y z
N MET A 1 5.75 -4.24 -5.48
CA MET A 1 5.48 -4.70 -4.11
C MET A 1 3.97 -4.81 -3.94
N THR A 2 3.46 -5.96 -3.53
CA THR A 2 2.01 -6.19 -3.38
C THR A 2 1.54 -5.72 -2.02
N VAL A 3 0.37 -5.08 -1.95
CA VAL A 3 -0.23 -4.68 -0.68
C VAL A 3 -0.70 -5.95 0.06
N PRO A 4 -0.23 -6.21 1.30
CA PRO A 4 -0.61 -7.38 2.07
C PRO A 4 -2.10 -7.30 2.42
N ARG A 5 -2.79 -8.43 2.30
CA ARG A 5 -4.23 -8.56 2.57
C ARG A 5 -4.53 -9.19 3.93
N SER A 6 -3.49 -9.63 4.63
CA SER A 6 -3.61 -10.32 5.90
C SER A 6 -2.50 -9.91 6.86
N GLN A 7 -2.69 -10.17 8.16
CA GLN A 7 -1.67 -9.95 9.19
C GLN A 7 -0.40 -10.72 8.86
N GLY A 8 -0.55 -12.01 8.54
CA GLY A 8 0.57 -12.89 8.25
C GLY A 8 1.33 -12.44 7.01
N GLU A 9 0.63 -11.97 5.98
CA GLU A 9 1.26 -11.38 4.79
C GLU A 9 2.03 -10.09 5.13
N LEU A 10 1.46 -9.21 5.94
CA LEU A 10 2.13 -7.98 6.38
C LEU A 10 3.44 -8.31 7.12
N ILE A 11 3.38 -9.22 8.09
CA ILE A 11 4.54 -9.61 8.89
C ILE A 11 5.62 -10.26 8.01
N ARG A 12 5.25 -11.17 7.09
CA ARG A 12 6.21 -11.80 6.18
C ARG A 12 6.83 -10.80 5.20
N THR A 13 6.02 -9.87 4.69
CA THR A 13 6.49 -8.82 3.78
C THR A 13 7.56 -7.99 4.44
N VAL A 14 7.27 -7.45 5.64
CA VAL A 14 8.21 -6.63 6.40
C VAL A 14 9.43 -7.42 6.85
N ARG A 15 9.27 -8.69 7.27
CA ARG A 15 10.41 -9.54 7.62
C ARG A 15 11.36 -9.70 6.44
N GLY A 16 10.82 -9.86 5.24
CA GLY A 16 11.59 -10.05 4.02
C GLY A 16 12.47 -11.30 4.11
N LYS A 17 13.76 -11.14 3.84
CA LYS A 17 14.75 -12.24 3.87
C LYS A 17 15.29 -12.56 5.27
N ARG A 18 14.97 -11.75 6.28
CA ARG A 18 15.43 -11.98 7.66
C ARG A 18 14.85 -13.29 8.20
N SER A 19 15.62 -13.96 9.04
CA SER A 19 15.14 -15.15 9.74
C SER A 19 14.05 -14.77 10.74
N GLN A 20 13.16 -15.72 11.10
CA GLN A 20 12.16 -15.49 12.14
C GLN A 20 12.82 -15.18 13.49
N SER A 21 13.94 -15.81 13.82
CA SER A 21 14.64 -15.58 15.09
C SER A 21 15.22 -14.17 15.17
N GLU A 22 15.80 -13.68 14.08
CA GLU A 22 16.32 -12.32 13.97
C GLU A 22 15.20 -11.29 14.07
N PHE A 23 14.12 -11.47 13.30
CA PHE A 23 13.01 -10.51 13.28
C PHE A 23 12.22 -10.50 14.59
N ALA A 24 12.08 -11.65 15.25
CA ALA A 24 11.45 -11.74 16.56
C ALA A 24 12.21 -10.92 17.62
N LYS A 25 13.55 -10.90 17.57
CA LYS A 25 14.36 -10.02 18.44
C LYS A 25 14.07 -8.55 18.19
N THR A 26 13.89 -8.13 16.93
CA THR A 26 13.50 -6.75 16.60
C THR A 26 12.13 -6.39 17.16
N LEU A 27 11.19 -7.33 17.13
CA LEU A 27 9.84 -7.15 17.67
C LEU A 27 9.73 -7.32 19.19
N GLY A 28 10.81 -7.78 19.85
CA GLY A 28 10.79 -8.09 21.28
C GLY A 28 9.90 -9.28 21.64
N CYS A 29 9.75 -10.27 20.74
CA CYS A 29 8.94 -11.46 20.98
C CYS A 29 9.72 -12.75 20.70
N ASP A 30 9.13 -13.90 21.05
CA ASP A 30 9.73 -15.20 20.78
C ASP A 30 9.53 -15.62 19.32
N ARG A 31 10.49 -16.39 18.78
CA ARG A 31 10.39 -16.98 17.44
C ARG A 31 9.12 -17.82 17.28
N SER A 32 8.70 -18.55 18.31
CA SER A 32 7.48 -19.35 18.32
C SER A 32 6.24 -18.48 18.18
N CYS A 33 6.15 -17.37 18.92
CA CYS A 33 5.09 -16.37 18.78
C CYS A 33 5.06 -15.81 17.37
N LEU A 34 6.21 -15.38 16.84
CA LEU A 34 6.30 -14.86 15.47
C LEU A 34 5.81 -15.87 14.43
N SER A 35 6.20 -17.15 14.56
CA SER A 35 5.72 -18.20 13.66
C SER A 35 4.21 -18.35 13.69
N ARG A 36 3.58 -18.18 14.87
CA ARG A 36 2.11 -18.25 15.04
C ARG A 36 1.40 -17.00 14.51
N TYR A 37 2.06 -15.85 14.58
CA TYR A 37 1.56 -14.61 13.99
C TYR A 37 1.59 -14.66 12.46
N GLU A 38 2.67 -15.20 11.90
CA GLU A 38 2.83 -15.35 10.45
C GLU A 38 1.81 -16.33 9.87
N ASN A 39 1.64 -17.50 10.47
CA ASN A 39 0.65 -18.48 10.00
C ASN A 39 -0.79 -18.20 10.44
N GLU A 40 -1.02 -17.08 11.14
CA GLU A 40 -2.33 -16.65 11.65
C GLU A 40 -3.02 -17.65 12.59
N SER A 41 -2.27 -18.57 13.18
CA SER A 41 -2.76 -19.43 14.26
C SER A 41 -2.85 -18.71 15.61
N LEU A 42 -2.28 -17.51 15.71
CA LEU A 42 -2.43 -16.59 16.84
C LEU A 42 -2.47 -15.14 16.32
N GLY A 43 -3.39 -14.34 16.85
CA GLY A 43 -3.42 -12.90 16.58
C GLY A 43 -2.16 -12.22 17.11
N ALA A 44 -1.54 -11.36 16.31
CA ALA A 44 -0.37 -10.62 16.76
C ALA A 44 -0.80 -9.48 17.69
N PRO A 45 -0.01 -9.16 18.73
CA PRO A 45 -0.22 -7.98 19.54
C PRO A 45 -0.24 -6.72 18.68
N THR A 46 -1.03 -5.72 19.07
CA THR A 46 -1.13 -4.45 18.35
C THR A 46 0.22 -3.77 18.17
N SER A 47 1.15 -3.91 19.12
CA SER A 47 2.52 -3.40 19.00
C SER A 47 3.26 -3.98 17.80
N VAL A 48 3.11 -5.27 17.53
CA VAL A 48 3.73 -5.96 16.38
C VAL A 48 3.09 -5.48 15.08
N ILE A 49 1.76 -5.36 15.04
CA ILE A 49 1.04 -4.87 13.86
C ILE A 49 1.45 -3.44 13.54
N ASN A 50 1.47 -2.55 14.53
CA ASN A 50 1.83 -1.15 14.34
C ASN A 50 3.27 -1.00 13.84
N TYR A 51 4.20 -1.76 14.41
CA TYR A 51 5.59 -1.80 13.93
C TYR A 51 5.65 -2.21 12.46
N CYS A 52 4.97 -3.30 12.09
CA CYS A 52 4.98 -3.80 10.73
C CYS A 52 4.29 -2.83 9.76
N LEU A 53 3.20 -2.18 10.14
CA LEU A 53 2.54 -1.16 9.33
C LEU A 53 3.47 0.03 9.05
N GLN A 54 4.17 0.51 10.08
CA GLN A 54 5.12 1.62 9.92
C GLN A 54 6.28 1.24 9.01
N ALA A 55 6.88 0.07 9.23
CA ALA A 55 7.97 -0.43 8.40
C ALA A 55 7.52 -0.64 6.94
N PHE A 56 6.33 -1.20 6.73
CA PHE A 56 5.75 -1.40 5.41
C PHE A 56 5.48 -0.06 4.70
N ALA A 57 4.96 0.94 5.42
CA ALA A 57 4.72 2.27 4.86
C ALA A 57 6.01 2.99 4.45
N GLN A 58 7.13 2.77 5.16
CA GLN A 58 8.44 3.32 4.79
C GLN A 58 9.05 2.64 3.56
N GLU A 59 8.70 1.38 3.30
CA GLU A 59 9.17 0.66 2.11
C GLU A 59 8.31 0.91 0.87
N ILE A 60 7.09 1.44 1.04
CA ILE A 60 6.28 1.90 -0.08
C ILE A 60 6.89 3.21 -0.60
N PRO A 61 7.37 3.26 -1.85
CA PRO A 61 7.79 4.53 -2.44
C PRO A 61 6.61 5.51 -2.42
N GLU A 62 6.84 6.77 -2.03
CA GLU A 62 5.80 7.82 -1.96
C GLU A 62 4.95 7.93 -3.24
N GLN A 63 5.46 7.46 -4.38
CA GLN A 63 4.76 7.42 -5.67
C GLN A 63 3.57 6.44 -5.73
N VAL A 64 3.39 5.54 -4.76
CA VAL A 64 2.22 4.66 -4.66
C VAL A 64 1.17 5.23 -3.69
N ALA A 65 1.57 6.11 -2.77
CA ALA A 65 0.68 6.73 -1.80
C ALA A 65 -0.17 7.87 -2.40
N MET A 66 0.33 8.54 -3.44
CA MET A 66 -0.47 9.35 -4.36
C MET A 66 -0.56 8.58 -5.66
N GLY A 67 -1.76 8.17 -6.09
CA GLY A 67 -1.97 7.43 -7.34
C GLY A 67 -1.09 7.96 -8.47
N LEU A 68 -0.49 7.06 -9.24
CA LEU A 68 0.65 7.32 -10.11
C LEU A 68 0.49 8.68 -10.81
N PRO A 69 1.54 9.52 -10.91
CA PRO A 69 1.45 10.84 -11.57
C PRO A 69 0.79 10.79 -12.96
N ILE A 70 0.91 9.66 -13.64
CA ILE A 70 0.24 9.38 -14.91
C ILE A 70 -1.28 9.25 -14.80
N ASP A 71 -1.81 8.65 -13.73
CA ASP A 71 -3.26 8.52 -13.50
C ASP A 71 -3.89 9.89 -13.24
N ALA A 72 -3.20 10.75 -12.46
CA ALA A 72 -3.60 12.13 -12.25
C ALA A 72 -3.54 12.94 -13.56
N ALA A 73 -2.45 12.81 -14.32
CA ALA A 73 -2.32 13.46 -15.63
C ALA A 73 -3.40 12.99 -16.62
N MET A 74 -3.71 11.70 -16.65
CA MET A 74 -4.76 11.13 -17.50
C MET A 74 -6.16 11.61 -17.11
N ARG A 75 -6.43 11.75 -15.80
CA ARG A 75 -7.69 12.34 -15.32
C ARG A 75 -7.85 13.79 -15.80
N HIS A 76 -6.81 14.61 -15.65
CA HIS A 76 -6.83 15.98 -16.14
C HIS A 76 -6.95 16.07 -17.66
N ALA A 77 -6.27 15.19 -18.41
CA ALA A 77 -6.42 15.12 -19.86
C ALA A 77 -7.87 14.83 -20.28
N LYS A 78 -8.56 13.91 -19.59
CA LYS A 78 -9.98 13.61 -19.83
C LYS A 78 -10.89 14.81 -19.53
N GLU A 79 -10.65 15.52 -18.44
CA GLU A 79 -11.40 16.73 -18.07
C GLU A 79 -11.26 17.83 -19.13
N VAL A 80 -10.05 18.03 -19.65
CA VAL A 80 -9.78 19.01 -20.72
C VAL A 80 -10.49 18.63 -22.02
N ILE A 81 -10.38 17.36 -22.45
CA ILE A 81 -11.06 16.87 -23.66
C ILE A 81 -12.57 17.10 -23.55
N PHE A 82 -13.16 16.72 -22.42
CA PHE A 82 -14.59 16.91 -22.19
C PHE A 82 -15.02 18.38 -22.26
N ALA A 83 -14.23 19.29 -21.66
CA ALA A 83 -14.49 20.72 -21.74
C ALA A 83 -14.43 21.25 -23.19
N LEU A 84 -13.44 20.80 -23.98
CA LEU A 84 -13.29 21.18 -25.38
C LEU A 84 -14.45 20.67 -26.24
N GLU A 85 -14.90 19.43 -26.04
CA GLU A 85 -16.05 18.87 -26.74
C GLU A 85 -17.32 19.67 -26.45
N ARG A 86 -17.55 20.01 -25.18
CA ARG A 86 -18.70 20.83 -24.78
C ARG A 86 -18.66 22.23 -25.42
N MET A 87 -17.49 22.85 -25.48
CA MET A 87 -17.33 24.15 -26.15
C MET A 87 -17.56 24.07 -27.66
N LYS A 88 -17.11 22.98 -28.31
CA LYS A 88 -17.36 22.74 -29.73
C LYS A 88 -18.86 22.62 -30.01
N THR A 89 -19.60 21.88 -29.19
CA THR A 89 -21.06 21.73 -29.35
C THR A 89 -21.77 23.08 -29.18
N LEU A 90 -21.43 23.84 -28.13
CA LEU A 90 -22.01 25.16 -27.88
C LEU A 90 -21.66 26.20 -28.97
N SER A 91 -20.50 26.07 -29.62
CA SER A 91 -20.13 26.92 -30.75
C SER A 91 -20.85 26.53 -32.04
N SER A 92 -21.29 25.29 -32.18
CA SER A 92 -22.03 24.80 -33.35
C SER A 92 -23.51 25.15 -33.34
N GLU A 93 -24.08 25.45 -32.16
CA GLU A 93 -25.49 25.87 -31.98
C GLU A 93 -25.70 27.39 -32.11
N ARG A 94 -24.62 28.16 -32.29
CA ARG A 94 -24.64 29.63 -32.41
C ARG A 94 -24.52 30.16 -33.85
N VAL A 95 -24.59 29.27 -34.84
CA VAL A 95 -24.61 29.58 -36.29
C VAL A 95 -25.98 29.19 -36.83
#